data_AF-A0AAE1HQ17-F1
#
_entry.id   AF-A0AAE1HQ17-F1
#
_cell.length_a   1.000
_cell.length_b   1.000
_cell.length_c   1.000
_cell.angle_alpha   90.00
_cell.angle_beta   90.00
_cell.angle_gamma   90.00
#
_symmetry.space_group_name_H-M   'P 1'
#
loop_
_entity.id
_entity.type
_entity.pdbx_description
1 polymer ?
#
loop_
_entity_poly.entity_id
_entity_poly.type
_entity_poly.pdbx_seq_one_letter_code
_entity_poly.pdbx_strand_id
1 'polypeptide(L)'
;MSSMEELDVEEHCRSQKSRYGQWDQSGKMEAKLNLLDSDRLHKVRRLLSLDCNDDHIWAQQLLEQLMPQLEEVQLWNVRRCHLMCLENMPRLRKLQVEGWHEELDADPFIFKQRDASVNGIEFLHELELFVGLKLRLNGRQWICKDLSKRLGSCGLNNLSGLVLRRGDEREGFHPADRCEAQVKGLKSRLPWDKSLAFFGV
;
A
#
# COMPACT_ATOMS: atom_id res chain seq x y z
N MET A 1 -2.78 21.57 18.70
CA MET A 1 -2.55 20.58 17.62
C MET A 1 -2.60 19.21 18.26
N SER A 2 -3.57 18.37 17.91
CA SER A 2 -3.60 16.99 18.44
C SER A 2 -2.40 16.25 17.87
N SER A 3 -1.56 15.66 18.73
CA SER A 3 -0.47 14.80 18.26
C SER A 3 -1.07 13.66 17.44
N MET A 4 -0.58 13.46 16.23
CA MET A 4 -1.01 12.37 15.35
C MET A 4 -0.37 11.08 15.88
N GLU A 5 -1.16 10.04 16.20
CA GLU A 5 -0.60 8.75 16.62
C GLU A 5 -0.26 7.90 15.39
N GLU A 6 0.98 7.42 15.38
CA GLU A 6 1.56 6.55 14.37
C GLU A 6 1.76 5.15 14.97
N LEU A 7 1.47 4.12 14.17
CA LEU A 7 1.74 2.73 14.47
C LEU A 7 2.61 2.15 13.37
N ASP A 8 3.89 1.96 13.66
CA ASP A 8 4.76 1.08 12.87
C ASP A 8 4.63 -0.35 13.43
N VAL A 9 4.03 -1.24 12.63
CA VAL A 9 3.72 -2.62 13.06
C VAL A 9 5.00 -3.44 13.24
N GLU A 10 5.99 -3.25 12.37
CA GLU A 10 7.26 -3.96 12.49
C GLU A 10 8.03 -3.50 13.73
N GLU A 11 8.11 -2.19 13.95
CA GLU A 11 8.77 -1.65 15.14
C GLU A 11 8.03 -2.08 16.41
N HIS A 12 6.70 -2.05 16.41
CA HIS A 12 5.89 -2.55 17.52
C HIS A 12 6.22 -4.02 17.82
N CYS A 13 6.17 -4.89 16.81
CA CYS A 13 6.51 -6.31 16.95
C CYS A 13 7.97 -6.52 17.41
N ARG A 14 8.93 -5.77 16.85
CA ARG A 14 10.35 -5.83 17.23
C ARG A 14 10.58 -5.37 18.68
N SER A 15 9.88 -4.34 19.13
CA SER A 15 9.99 -3.83 20.51
C SER A 15 9.51 -4.85 21.53
N GLN A 16 8.44 -5.60 21.20
CA GLN A 16 7.96 -6.71 22.02
C GLN A 16 8.95 -7.89 21.98
N LYS A 17 9.63 -8.12 20.84
CA LYS A 17 10.71 -9.12 20.73
C LYS A 17 11.85 -8.92 21.72
N SER A 18 12.27 -7.68 21.94
CA SER A 18 13.31 -7.37 22.92
C SER A 18 12.92 -7.74 24.36
N ARG A 19 11.63 -7.81 24.70
CA ARG A 19 11.16 -8.12 26.06
C ARG A 19 11.07 -9.62 26.35
N TYR A 20 10.85 -10.45 25.33
CA TYR A 20 10.53 -11.88 25.51
C TYR A 20 11.52 -12.86 24.86
N GLY A 21 12.54 -12.38 24.14
CA GLY A 21 13.54 -13.24 23.50
C GLY A 21 13.18 -13.66 22.07
N GLN A 22 13.61 -14.86 21.64
CA GLN A 22 13.34 -15.35 20.28
C GLN A 22 11.88 -15.79 20.16
N TRP A 23 11.14 -15.25 19.19
CA TRP A 23 9.71 -15.52 19.05
C TRP A 23 9.49 -16.86 18.38
N ASP A 24 8.80 -17.75 19.08
CA ASP A 24 8.05 -18.82 18.43
C ASP A 24 6.77 -18.24 17.80
N GLN A 25 6.02 -19.09 17.09
CA GLN A 25 4.77 -18.66 16.46
C GLN A 25 3.70 -18.24 17.48
N SER A 26 3.77 -18.76 18.71
CA SER A 26 2.80 -18.45 19.77
C SER A 26 2.95 -17.02 20.27
N GLY A 27 4.19 -16.58 20.54
CA GLY A 27 4.46 -15.21 20.95
C GLY A 27 4.10 -14.17 19.88
N LYS A 28 4.29 -14.53 18.59
CA LYS A 28 3.80 -13.74 17.44
C LYS A 28 2.29 -13.53 17.50
N MET A 29 1.54 -14.60 17.75
CA MET A 29 0.08 -14.56 17.77
C MET A 29 -0.47 -13.77 18.97
N GLU A 30 0.10 -13.96 20.16
CA GLU A 30 -0.37 -13.27 21.36
C GLU A 30 -0.18 -11.75 21.25
N ALA A 31 0.98 -11.28 20.75
CA ALA A 31 1.22 -9.86 20.54
C ALA A 31 0.27 -9.24 19.51
N LYS A 32 -0.07 -10.00 18.46
CA LYS A 32 -1.05 -9.61 17.44
C LYS A 32 -2.45 -9.44 18.01
N LEU A 33 -2.89 -10.36 18.87
CA LEU A 33 -4.17 -10.27 19.56
C LEU A 33 -4.21 -9.09 20.53
N ASN A 34 -3.16 -8.93 21.34
CA ASN A 34 -3.04 -7.79 22.25
C ASN A 34 -3.05 -6.44 21.52
N LEU A 35 -2.52 -6.39 20.29
CA LEU A 35 -2.60 -5.18 19.46
C LEU A 35 -4.05 -4.92 19.01
N LEU A 36 -4.77 -5.93 18.53
CA LEU A 36 -6.18 -5.83 18.11
C LEU A 36 -7.12 -5.46 19.26
N ASP A 37 -6.79 -5.87 20.48
CA ASP A 37 -7.56 -5.52 21.68
C ASP A 37 -7.13 -4.18 22.28
N SER A 38 -6.15 -3.50 21.67
CA SER A 38 -5.64 -2.25 22.22
C SER A 38 -6.63 -1.10 21.96
N ASP A 39 -7.10 -0.49 23.05
CA ASP A 39 -7.80 0.80 23.01
C ASP A 39 -7.00 1.89 22.29
N ARG A 40 -5.70 1.72 22.04
CA ARG A 40 -4.93 2.74 21.31
C ARG A 40 -5.21 2.75 19.81
N LEU A 41 -5.77 1.67 19.26
CA LEU A 41 -6.02 1.57 17.82
C LEU A 41 -6.95 2.68 17.32
N HIS A 42 -7.95 3.13 18.09
CA HIS A 42 -8.85 4.24 17.69
C HIS A 42 -8.16 5.62 17.59
N LYS A 43 -6.88 5.72 17.96
CA LYS A 43 -6.11 6.96 17.85
C LYS A 43 -5.13 6.93 16.69
N VAL A 44 -4.77 5.74 16.20
CA VAL A 44 -3.85 5.55 15.09
C VAL A 44 -4.43 6.19 13.83
N ARG A 45 -3.67 7.12 13.25
CA ARG A 45 -3.99 7.78 11.97
C ARG A 45 -3.06 7.33 10.85
N ARG A 46 -1.87 6.83 11.21
CA ARG A 46 -0.83 6.41 10.26
C ARG A 46 -0.41 4.98 10.61
N LEU A 47 -0.60 4.07 9.67
CA LEU A 47 -0.20 2.67 9.79
C LEU A 47 0.96 2.43 8.82
N LEU A 48 2.14 2.19 9.38
CA LEU A 48 3.36 2.02 8.60
C LEU A 48 3.84 0.58 8.66
N SER A 49 4.53 0.16 7.60
CA SER A 49 5.26 -1.11 7.55
C SER A 49 4.40 -2.35 7.86
N LEU A 50 3.13 -2.41 7.43
CA LEU A 50 2.29 -3.60 7.63
C LEU A 50 2.57 -4.64 6.53
N ASP A 51 3.27 -5.72 6.87
CA ASP A 51 3.40 -6.90 6.01
C ASP A 51 2.14 -7.78 6.07
N CYS A 52 1.48 -7.90 4.92
CA CYS A 52 0.25 -8.64 4.73
C CYS A 52 0.45 -10.12 4.38
N ASN A 53 1.69 -10.58 4.13
CA ASN A 53 1.94 -11.95 3.67
C ASN A 53 1.88 -12.99 4.81
N ASP A 54 2.50 -12.65 5.94
CA ASP A 54 2.69 -13.56 7.08
C ASP A 54 1.34 -14.02 7.67
N ASP A 55 0.33 -13.14 7.67
CA ASP A 55 -0.98 -13.41 8.25
C ASP A 55 -2.03 -12.44 7.70
N HIS A 56 -2.52 -12.77 6.51
CA HIS A 56 -3.51 -11.96 5.80
C HIS A 56 -4.84 -11.79 6.57
N ILE A 57 -5.25 -12.77 7.39
CA ILE A 57 -6.48 -12.65 8.17
C ILE A 57 -6.31 -11.58 9.24
N TRP A 58 -5.20 -11.65 9.99
CA TRP A 58 -4.91 -10.65 11.01
C TRP A 58 -4.71 -9.26 10.42
N ALA A 59 -3.98 -9.14 9.30
CA ALA A 59 -3.78 -7.86 8.62
C ALA A 59 -5.12 -7.24 8.17
N GLN A 60 -6.03 -8.05 7.64
CA GLN A 60 -7.37 -7.61 7.29
C GLN A 60 -8.15 -7.10 8.52
N GLN A 61 -8.16 -7.85 9.62
CA GLN A 61 -8.84 -7.45 10.86
C GLN A 61 -8.30 -6.12 11.42
N LEU A 62 -6.97 -5.95 11.41
CA LEU A 62 -6.33 -4.71 11.83
C LEU A 62 -6.78 -3.53 10.96
N LEU A 63 -6.80 -3.72 9.63
CA LEU A 63 -7.25 -2.68 8.70
C LEU A 63 -8.72 -2.32 8.92
N GLU A 64 -9.60 -3.30 9.12
CA GLU A 64 -11.03 -3.09 9.38
C GLU A 64 -11.27 -2.28 10.67
N GLN A 65 -10.52 -2.54 11.73
CA GLN A 65 -10.62 -1.76 12.97
C GLN A 65 -10.13 -0.31 12.79
N LEU A 66 -9.13 -0.09 11.93
CA LEU A 66 -8.56 1.24 11.66
C LEU A 66 -9.33 2.03 10.60
N MET A 67 -10.25 1.40 9.86
CA MET A 67 -10.96 1.99 8.72
C MET A 67 -11.51 3.41 8.91
N PRO A 68 -12.22 3.76 10.00
CA PRO A 68 -12.93 5.04 10.06
C PRO A 68 -12.01 6.27 10.14
N GLN A 69 -10.72 6.07 10.41
CA GLN A 69 -9.85 7.14 10.83
C GLN A 69 -8.45 7.12 10.21
N LEU A 70 -8.08 6.03 9.53
CA LEU A 70 -6.77 5.90 8.92
C LEU A 70 -6.62 6.94 7.81
N GLU A 71 -5.55 7.72 7.88
CA GLU A 71 -5.20 8.78 6.93
C GLU A 71 -4.03 8.38 6.05
N GLU A 72 -3.08 7.61 6.59
CA GLU A 72 -1.93 7.10 5.83
C GLU A 72 -1.73 5.61 6.09
N VAL A 73 -1.47 4.88 5.01
CA VAL A 73 -1.18 3.45 5.11
C VAL A 73 -0.02 3.05 4.20
N GLN A 74 0.91 2.26 4.75
CA GLN A 74 1.96 1.60 4.01
C GLN A 74 1.82 0.09 4.19
N LEU A 75 1.49 -0.61 3.10
CA LEU A 75 1.25 -2.05 3.08
C LEU A 75 2.27 -2.77 2.22
N TRP A 76 2.72 -3.94 2.68
CA TRP A 76 3.65 -4.80 2.00
C TRP A 76 2.96 -6.13 1.67
N ASN A 77 3.23 -6.72 0.51
CA ASN A 77 2.68 -8.00 0.05
C ASN A 77 1.14 -8.08 0.10
N VAL A 78 0.48 -7.04 -0.41
CA VAL A 78 -0.98 -6.94 -0.36
C VAL A 78 -1.70 -8.03 -1.16
N ARG A 79 -2.91 -8.35 -0.70
CA ARG A 79 -3.87 -9.24 -1.36
C ARG A 79 -5.15 -8.47 -1.66
N ARG A 80 -6.05 -9.09 -2.43
CA ARG A 80 -7.30 -8.43 -2.83
C ARG A 80 -8.16 -7.99 -1.64
N CYS A 81 -8.29 -8.83 -0.62
CA CYS A 81 -9.07 -8.52 0.58
C CYS A 81 -8.57 -7.25 1.29
N HIS A 82 -7.25 -7.04 1.39
CA HIS A 82 -6.67 -5.84 1.99
C HIS A 82 -7.05 -4.58 1.21
N LEU A 83 -7.01 -4.63 -0.13
CA LEU A 83 -7.40 -3.51 -0.99
C LEU A 83 -8.91 -3.19 -0.88
N MET A 84 -9.75 -4.22 -0.68
CA MET A 84 -11.18 -4.02 -0.40
C MET A 84 -11.43 -3.28 0.92
N CYS A 85 -10.62 -3.53 1.96
CA CYS A 85 -10.72 -2.76 3.20
C CYS A 85 -10.38 -1.28 2.97
N LEU A 86 -9.32 -1.00 2.20
CA LEU A 86 -8.90 0.37 1.88
C LEU A 86 -9.96 1.16 1.09
N GLU A 87 -10.72 0.49 0.23
CA GLU A 87 -11.81 1.12 -0.54
C GLU A 87 -12.89 1.73 0.35
N ASN A 88 -13.03 1.24 1.57
CA ASN A 88 -14.02 1.69 2.54
C ASN A 88 -13.47 2.71 3.54
N MET A 89 -12.24 3.20 3.38
CA MET A 89 -11.61 4.15 4.31
C MET A 89 -11.89 5.61 3.93
N PRO A 90 -12.82 6.30 4.62
CA PRO A 90 -13.28 7.62 4.22
C PRO A 90 -12.27 8.75 4.46
N ARG A 91 -11.17 8.47 5.16
CA ARG A 91 -10.14 9.47 5.50
C ARG A 91 -8.78 9.17 4.89
N LEU A 92 -8.67 8.10 4.11
CA LEU A 92 -7.39 7.68 3.55
C LEU A 92 -6.91 8.69 2.51
N ARG A 93 -5.75 9.29 2.78
CA ARG A 93 -5.13 10.36 1.99
C ARG A 93 -3.84 9.95 1.33
N LYS A 94 -3.10 9.04 1.95
CA LYS A 94 -1.85 8.50 1.44
C LYS A 94 -1.87 6.98 1.48
N LEU A 95 -1.63 6.37 0.33
CA LEU A 95 -1.54 4.93 0.16
C LEU A 95 -0.19 4.59 -0.46
N GLN A 96 0.63 3.85 0.27
CA GLN A 96 1.85 3.24 -0.22
C GLN A 96 1.66 1.73 -0.23
N VAL A 97 1.87 1.11 -1.38
CA VAL A 97 1.75 -0.34 -1.54
C VAL A 97 3.02 -0.88 -2.17
N GLU A 98 3.60 -1.88 -1.52
CA GLU A 98 4.80 -2.58 -1.94
C GLU A 98 4.55 -4.10 -1.92
N GLY A 99 5.26 -4.85 -2.77
CA GLY A 99 5.05 -6.28 -2.93
C GLY A 99 3.71 -6.64 -3.61
N TRP A 100 3.68 -7.78 -4.29
CA TRP A 100 2.51 -8.23 -5.05
C TRP A 100 2.24 -9.70 -4.78
N HIS A 101 0.97 -10.03 -4.58
CA HIS A 101 0.48 -11.40 -4.55
C HIS A 101 -0.06 -11.80 -5.94
N GLU A 102 0.13 -13.07 -6.33
CA GLU A 102 -0.26 -13.62 -7.64
C GLU A 102 -1.77 -13.45 -7.98
N GLU A 103 -2.60 -13.28 -6.96
CA GLU A 103 -4.04 -13.04 -7.09
C GLU A 103 -4.33 -11.73 -7.85
N LEU A 104 -3.54 -10.68 -7.60
CA LEU A 104 -3.71 -9.37 -8.24
C LEU A 104 -3.24 -9.36 -9.70
N ASP A 105 -2.46 -10.38 -10.08
CA ASP A 105 -1.99 -10.55 -11.46
C ASP A 105 -3.11 -11.13 -12.33
N ALA A 106 -3.80 -12.14 -11.80
CA ALA A 106 -4.88 -12.84 -12.48
C ALA A 106 -6.11 -11.93 -12.65
N ASP A 107 -6.45 -11.16 -11.61
CA ASP A 107 -7.56 -10.21 -11.64
C ASP A 107 -7.15 -8.87 -11.00
N PRO A 108 -6.81 -7.85 -11.82
CA PRO A 108 -6.39 -6.55 -11.31
C PRO A 108 -7.45 -5.93 -10.41
N PHE A 109 -7.06 -5.52 -9.20
CA PHE A 109 -7.98 -4.80 -8.34
C PHE A 109 -8.22 -3.38 -8.88
N ILE A 110 -9.48 -3.08 -9.15
CA ILE A 110 -9.94 -1.77 -9.62
C ILE A 110 -10.73 -1.17 -8.46
N PHE A 111 -10.21 -0.08 -7.89
CA PHE A 111 -10.96 0.70 -6.92
C PHE A 111 -12.22 1.24 -7.60
N LYS A 112 -13.40 0.92 -7.04
CA LYS A 112 -14.65 1.41 -7.60
C LYS A 112 -14.72 2.90 -7.32
N GLN A 113 -14.92 3.66 -8.38
CA GLN A 113 -15.37 5.04 -8.24
C GLN A 113 -16.76 4.99 -7.59
N ARG A 114 -16.86 5.42 -6.33
CA ARG A 114 -18.16 5.57 -5.68
C ARG A 114 -18.89 6.76 -6.29
N ASP A 115 -20.22 6.67 -6.34
CA ASP A 115 -21.06 7.82 -6.64
C ASP A 115 -20.70 8.97 -5.68
N ALA A 116 -20.65 10.20 -6.20
CA ALA A 116 -20.18 11.40 -5.51
C ALA A 116 -20.92 11.75 -4.19
N SER A 117 -21.93 10.96 -3.78
CA SER A 117 -22.64 11.12 -2.51
C SER A 117 -22.16 10.18 -1.39
N VAL A 118 -21.32 9.17 -1.68
CA VAL A 118 -20.84 8.22 -0.68
C VAL A 118 -19.31 8.19 -0.72
N ASN A 119 -18.69 8.97 0.18
CA ASN A 119 -17.25 9.07 0.45
C ASN A 119 -16.47 7.80 0.05
N GLY A 120 -15.95 7.79 -1.18
CA GLY A 120 -14.95 6.86 -1.66
C GLY A 120 -13.56 7.46 -1.52
N ILE A 121 -12.59 6.88 -2.24
CA ILE A 121 -11.16 7.24 -2.24
C ILE A 121 -10.90 8.65 -2.85
N GLU A 122 -11.91 9.52 -2.87
CA GLU A 122 -11.84 10.91 -3.32
C GLU A 122 -10.79 11.72 -2.55
N PHE A 123 -10.48 11.30 -1.33
CA PHE A 123 -9.48 11.92 -0.47
C PHE A 123 -8.06 11.40 -0.71
N LEU A 124 -7.86 10.37 -1.54
CA LEU A 124 -6.52 9.90 -1.85
C LEU A 124 -5.83 10.94 -2.71
N HIS A 125 -4.89 11.62 -2.07
CA HIS A 125 -4.13 12.69 -2.69
C HIS A 125 -2.82 12.16 -3.26
N GLU A 126 -2.27 11.11 -2.64
CA GLU A 126 -0.97 10.57 -2.98
C GLU A 126 -1.03 9.04 -3.03
N LEU A 127 -0.73 8.49 -4.21
CA LEU A 127 -0.50 7.06 -4.40
C LEU A 127 1.00 6.85 -4.64
N GLU A 128 1.62 6.05 -3.80
CA GLU A 128 3.02 5.65 -3.98
C GLU A 128 3.09 4.19 -4.43
N LEU A 129 3.66 3.96 -5.61
CA LEU A 129 3.87 2.63 -6.18
C LEU A 129 5.35 2.36 -6.40
N PHE A 130 5.81 1.19 -5.94
CA PHE A 130 7.14 0.69 -6.26
C PHE A 130 7.12 0.00 -7.62
N VAL A 131 7.79 0.62 -8.60
CA VAL A 131 7.97 0.09 -9.95
C VAL A 131 9.33 -0.60 -10.06
N GLY A 132 9.33 -1.72 -10.78
CA GLY A 132 10.57 -2.38 -11.16
C GLY A 132 10.88 -3.70 -10.46
N LEU A 133 9.99 -4.19 -9.60
CA LEU A 133 10.10 -5.55 -9.08
C LEU A 133 10.06 -6.54 -10.23
N LYS A 134 11.17 -7.22 -10.44
CA LYS A 134 11.31 -8.26 -11.46
C LYS A 134 10.66 -9.54 -10.95
N LEU A 135 9.36 -9.51 -10.68
CA LEU A 135 8.61 -10.70 -10.30
C LEU A 135 8.53 -11.61 -11.52
N ARG A 136 9.38 -12.64 -11.54
CA ARG A 136 9.19 -13.81 -12.40
C ARG A 136 8.18 -14.73 -11.69
N LEU A 137 6.91 -14.55 -12.01
CA LEU A 137 5.89 -15.55 -11.71
C LEU A 137 5.56 -16.30 -13.00
N ASN A 138 5.77 -17.62 -12.99
CA ASN A 138 5.51 -18.52 -14.12
C ASN A 138 6.24 -18.14 -15.44
N GLY A 139 7.42 -17.52 -15.36
CA GLY A 139 8.22 -17.16 -16.54
C GLY A 139 7.72 -15.93 -17.31
N ARG A 140 6.66 -15.25 -16.86
CA ARG A 140 6.19 -14.00 -17.46
C ARG A 140 6.78 -12.82 -16.72
N GLN A 141 7.41 -11.93 -17.47
CA GLN A 141 7.96 -10.69 -16.95
C GLN A 141 6.82 -9.67 -16.88
N TRP A 142 6.58 -9.11 -15.70
CA TRP A 142 5.74 -7.92 -15.58
C TRP A 142 6.43 -6.77 -16.32
N ILE A 143 5.81 -6.34 -17.41
CA ILE A 143 6.27 -5.18 -18.18
C ILE A 143 5.28 -4.07 -17.88
N CYS A 144 5.74 -2.98 -17.27
CA CYS A 144 4.92 -1.83 -16.88
C CYS A 144 4.27 -1.06 -18.06
N LYS A 145 4.26 -1.63 -19.28
CA LYS A 145 3.56 -1.10 -20.45
C LYS A 145 2.05 -0.93 -20.21
N ASP A 146 1.47 -1.74 -19.32
CA ASP A 146 0.04 -1.70 -19.00
C ASP A 146 -0.31 -0.78 -17.83
N LEU A 147 0.68 -0.23 -17.11
CA LEU A 147 0.43 0.58 -15.90
C LEU A 147 -0.47 1.78 -16.21
N SER A 148 -0.22 2.47 -17.33
CA SER A 148 -1.07 3.60 -17.74
C SER A 148 -2.52 3.17 -18.06
N LYS A 149 -2.70 2.04 -18.74
CA LYS A 149 -4.04 1.53 -19.08
C LYS A 149 -4.81 1.17 -17.80
N ARG A 150 -4.11 0.56 -16.83
CA ARG A 150 -4.67 0.17 -15.53
C ARG A 150 -5.03 1.39 -14.68
N LEU A 151 -4.11 2.36 -14.54
CA LEU A 151 -4.40 3.60 -13.81
C LEU A 151 -5.58 4.37 -14.41
N GLY A 152 -5.69 4.40 -15.75
CA GLY A 152 -6.84 5.00 -16.44
C GLY A 152 -8.17 4.30 -16.13
N SER A 153 -8.16 2.99 -15.87
CA SER A 153 -9.37 2.24 -15.48
C SER A 153 -9.68 2.29 -13.98
N CYS A 154 -8.74 2.68 -13.13
CA CYS A 154 -8.90 2.62 -11.66
C CYS A 154 -9.67 3.80 -11.04
N GLY A 155 -10.28 4.68 -11.86
CA GLY A 155 -11.03 5.82 -11.33
C GLY A 155 -10.20 6.83 -10.53
N LEU A 156 -8.86 6.78 -10.66
CA LEU A 156 -7.90 7.60 -9.91
C LEU A 156 -7.79 9.04 -10.43
N ASN A 157 -8.88 9.57 -10.98
CA ASN A 157 -8.91 10.87 -11.66
C ASN A 157 -8.67 12.05 -10.69
N ASN A 158 -8.87 11.83 -9.38
CA ASN A 158 -8.70 12.82 -8.32
C ASN A 158 -7.32 12.79 -7.65
N LEU A 159 -6.42 11.88 -8.03
CA LEU A 159 -5.06 11.85 -7.48
C LEU A 159 -4.34 13.17 -7.77
N SER A 160 -3.90 13.85 -6.71
CA SER A 160 -3.06 15.05 -6.83
C SER A 160 -1.58 14.72 -7.00
N GLY A 161 -1.16 13.49 -6.67
CA GLY A 161 0.20 13.02 -6.78
C GLY A 161 0.24 11.51 -6.99
N LEU A 162 1.10 11.09 -7.92
CA LEU A 162 1.55 9.71 -8.04
C LEU A 162 3.06 9.73 -7.86
N VAL A 163 3.53 9.04 -6.83
CA VAL A 163 4.95 8.84 -6.58
C VAL A 163 5.30 7.47 -7.11
N LEU A 164 6.19 7.43 -8.09
CA LEU A 164 6.75 6.17 -8.56
C LEU A 164 8.15 6.04 -7.97
N ARG A 165 8.35 5.02 -7.13
CA ARG A 165 9.65 4.69 -6.58
C ARG A 165 10.25 3.50 -7.30
N ARG A 166 11.56 3.55 -7.54
CA ARG A 166 12.30 2.41 -8.05
C ARG A 166 12.53 1.45 -6.89
N GLY A 167 12.18 0.18 -7.05
CA GLY A 167 12.58 -0.86 -6.10
C GLY A 167 14.11 -0.94 -5.99
N ASP A 168 14.62 -1.33 -4.81
CA ASP A 168 16.06 -1.49 -4.55
C ASP A 168 16.70 -2.45 -5.59
N GLU A 169 17.95 -2.19 -5.95
CA GLU A 169 18.77 -3.00 -6.86
C GLU A 169 18.81 -4.49 -6.47
N ARG A 170 18.61 -4.78 -5.18
CA ARG A 170 18.54 -6.13 -4.63
C ARG A 170 17.35 -6.96 -5.14
N GLU A 171 16.25 -6.33 -5.54
CA GLU A 171 14.99 -7.01 -5.93
C GLU A 171 14.81 -7.19 -7.44
N GLY A 172 15.90 -6.99 -8.18
CA GLY A 172 15.97 -7.22 -9.61
C GLY A 172 16.03 -5.91 -10.39
N PHE A 173 17.04 -5.82 -11.24
CA PHE A 173 17.28 -4.67 -12.10
C PHE A 173 16.04 -4.28 -12.93
N HIS A 174 15.44 -3.14 -12.59
CA HIS A 174 14.71 -2.32 -13.53
C HIS A 174 15.65 -1.21 -14.02
N PRO A 175 16.18 -1.30 -15.25
CA PRO A 175 17.06 -0.27 -15.81
C PRO A 175 16.43 1.13 -15.73
N ALA A 176 17.26 2.14 -15.42
CA ALA A 176 16.80 3.52 -15.21
C ALA A 176 16.11 4.09 -16.48
N ASP A 177 16.66 3.81 -17.65
CA ASP A 177 16.13 4.20 -18.97
C ASP A 177 14.71 3.67 -19.22
N ARG A 178 14.43 2.42 -18.83
CA ARG A 178 13.08 1.84 -18.92
C ARG A 178 12.11 2.50 -17.96
N CYS A 179 12.58 2.92 -16.80
CA CYS A 179 11.77 3.59 -15.79
C CYS A 179 11.38 5.00 -16.27
N GLU A 180 12.35 5.76 -16.78
CA GLU A 180 12.12 7.09 -17.35
C GLU A 180 11.14 7.05 -18.53
N ALA A 181 11.29 6.09 -19.45
CA ALA A 181 10.36 5.92 -20.56
C ALA A 181 8.93 5.63 -20.10
N GLN A 182 8.75 4.87 -19.03
CA GLN A 182 7.44 4.58 -18.43
C GLN A 182 6.84 5.80 -17.76
N VAL A 183 7.63 6.50 -16.94
CA VAL A 183 7.26 7.77 -16.31
C VAL A 183 6.80 8.76 -17.38
N LYS A 184 7.54 8.87 -18.49
CA LYS A 184 7.18 9.72 -19.63
C LYS A 184 5.86 9.29 -20.28
N GLY A 185 5.66 7.98 -20.47
CA GLY A 185 4.41 7.43 -21.00
C GLY A 185 3.21 7.71 -20.10
N LEU A 186 3.37 7.60 -18.78
CA LEU A 186 2.33 7.95 -17.80
C LEU A 186 2.01 9.45 -17.81
N LYS A 187 3.04 10.31 -17.78
CA LYS A 187 2.88 11.77 -17.87
C LYS A 187 2.10 12.19 -19.11
N SER A 188 2.27 11.50 -20.24
CA SER A 188 1.57 11.83 -21.49
C SER A 188 0.09 11.45 -21.52
N ARG A 189 -0.38 10.60 -20.60
CA ARG A 189 -1.72 9.99 -20.64
C ARG A 189 -2.61 10.36 -19.47
N LEU A 190 -2.03 10.90 -18.40
CA LEU A 190 -2.77 11.29 -17.21
C LEU A 190 -2.98 12.82 -17.27
N PRO A 191 -4.19 13.32 -16.95
CA PRO A 191 -4.55 14.73 -17.06
C PRO A 191 -3.97 15.58 -15.91
N TRP A 192 -2.70 15.35 -15.54
CA TRP A 192 -2.10 15.90 -14.33
C TRP A 192 -1.25 17.14 -14.64
N ASP A 193 -1.71 18.29 -14.15
CA ASP A 193 -0.95 19.54 -13.97
C ASP A 193 -0.03 19.48 -12.73
N LYS A 194 -0.18 18.45 -11.88
CA LYS A 194 0.46 18.36 -10.57
C LYS A 194 1.67 17.43 -10.54
N SER A 195 2.60 17.75 -9.64
CA SER A 195 3.95 17.20 -9.51
C SER A 195 4.00 15.67 -9.47
N LEU A 196 4.48 15.07 -10.56
CA LEU A 196 4.99 13.71 -10.51
C LEU A 196 6.42 13.74 -9.96
N ALA A 197 6.59 13.36 -8.70
CA ALA A 197 7.90 13.21 -8.10
C ALA A 197 8.43 11.82 -8.42
N PHE A 198 9.56 11.76 -9.11
CA PHE A 198 10.33 10.54 -9.31
C PHE A 198 11.54 10.62 -8.38
N PHE A 199 11.63 9.68 -7.45
CA PHE A 199 12.79 9.54 -6.58
C PHE A 199 13.58 8.32 -7.05
N GLY A 200 14.70 8.58 -7.72
CA GLY A 200 15.77 7.60 -7.85
C GLY A 200 16.55 7.61 -6.54
N VAL A 201 16.65 6.45 -5.91
CA VAL A 201 17.69 6.21 -4.90
C VAL A 201 18.98 5.89 -5.64
#